data_AF-A0A671SG42-F1
#
_entry.id   AF-A0A671SG42-F1
#
_cell.length_a   1.000
_cell.length_b   1.000
_cell.length_c   1.000
_cell.angle_alpha   90.00
_cell.angle_beta   90.00
_cell.angle_gamma   90.00
#
_symmetry.space_group_name_H-M   'P 1'
#
loop_
_entity.id
_entity.type
_entity.pdbx_description
1 polymer ?
#
loop_
_entity_poly.entity_id
_entity_poly.type
_entity_poly.pdbx_seq_one_letter_code
_entity_poly.pdbx_strand_id
1 'polypeptide(L)'
;MNACFFLIYQENNCDFCTQFARPQSLIGFGARFDKLDQVETRSLLICFLHIMKTISEEVLVSYWHRAIHQEISDFFNILELCLQHFRFLGKRHIARKLAAAVKLAQATQNNGTLKGSNVSCQSSGLLPQWMLSAQDGHRHARSQTMPIIRGKNALTNPKLLHMMETDGNASEGENVSPTDIEANLSTEVALTVLDVLDLFVHHHKKRLQHDEGQNSLMKKVFDTYLLFFQINQSTSTLKHVFTALRLFIQKFPSVFFQGKADLCGSLCYEILKCCNHRSSSTQTEAAALLYFLMRRNFEFTKSKCIVRSHLQVIKAVSQLIADAGIGGSRFQQSLAIINNFANGDTPLKNTTLPAEVKDLTKRIRTVLMATSQMKEHEKDPEMLVDLQYSLANSYASTPELRRTWLESMAKIHVRNGDLSEAAMCYIHISALIAESLRRRASFSMGWAAFMNISPNVKEEGAMKEDAGTQDTPQINITSKLKQEENTFIDLSICDPAAQKQS
;
A
#
# COMPACT_ATOMS: atom_id res chain seq x y z
N MET A 1 7.74 -27.56 -8.15
CA MET A 1 7.94 -26.09 -8.16
C MET A 1 7.66 -25.52 -9.54
N ASN A 2 8.41 -25.88 -10.60
CA ASN A 2 8.20 -25.37 -11.96
C ASN A 2 6.81 -25.62 -12.56
N ALA A 3 6.16 -26.77 -12.33
CA ALA A 3 4.81 -27.02 -12.87
C ALA A 3 3.71 -26.16 -12.20
N CYS A 4 3.77 -25.98 -10.88
CA CYS A 4 2.87 -25.07 -10.16
C CYS A 4 3.16 -23.61 -10.49
N PHE A 5 4.44 -23.24 -10.63
CA PHE A 5 4.86 -21.92 -11.10
C PHE A 5 4.35 -21.63 -12.52
N PHE A 6 4.49 -22.58 -13.45
CA PHE A 6 4.09 -22.43 -14.84
C PHE A 6 2.56 -22.29 -14.97
N LEU A 7 1.78 -23.07 -14.21
CA LEU A 7 0.32 -22.98 -14.20
C LEU A 7 -0.19 -21.66 -13.60
N ILE A 8 0.42 -21.14 -12.53
CA ILE A 8 0.03 -19.85 -11.92
C ILE A 8 0.49 -18.64 -12.75
N TYR A 9 1.62 -18.76 -13.45
CA TYR A 9 2.22 -17.69 -14.26
C TYR A 9 1.53 -17.47 -15.62
N GLN A 10 1.08 -18.55 -16.27
CA GLN A 10 0.55 -18.47 -17.64
C GLN A 10 -0.86 -17.84 -17.68
N GLU A 11 -1.58 -17.82 -16.56
CA GLU A 11 -2.96 -17.36 -16.51
C GLU A 11 -3.12 -15.89 -16.07
N ASN A 12 -2.29 -15.41 -15.13
CA ASN A 12 -2.37 -14.03 -14.64
C ASN A 12 -1.77 -12.99 -15.60
N ASN A 13 -0.98 -13.41 -16.59
CA ASN A 13 -0.45 -12.51 -17.64
C ASN A 13 -1.43 -12.29 -18.81
N CYS A 14 -2.60 -12.95 -18.84
CA CYS A 14 -3.60 -12.72 -19.89
C CYS A 14 -4.35 -11.39 -19.77
N ASP A 15 -4.30 -10.71 -18.62
CA ASP A 15 -5.03 -9.46 -18.40
C ASP A 15 -4.19 -8.19 -18.72
N PHE A 16 -2.93 -8.27 -19.19
CA PHE A 16 -2.09 -7.08 -19.46
C PHE A 16 -1.18 -7.08 -20.72
N CYS A 17 -1.26 -8.06 -21.63
CA CYS A 17 -0.38 -8.08 -22.81
C CYS A 17 -1.15 -8.27 -24.13
N THR A 18 -1.75 -7.19 -24.64
CA THR A 18 -2.17 -7.09 -26.04
C THR A 18 -1.15 -6.30 -26.86
N GLN A 19 0.04 -6.85 -27.06
CA GLN A 19 0.87 -6.62 -28.24
C GLN A 19 2.20 -7.36 -28.04
N PHE A 20 2.39 -8.47 -28.76
CA PHE A 20 3.61 -8.83 -29.51
C PHE A 20 3.39 -10.20 -30.14
N ALA A 21 3.51 -10.25 -31.47
CA ALA A 21 3.29 -11.44 -32.29
C ALA A 21 4.31 -12.54 -31.96
N ARG A 22 3.84 -13.78 -31.78
CA ARG A 22 4.68 -14.98 -31.61
C ARG A 22 5.15 -15.51 -32.98
N PRO A 23 6.40 -16.00 -33.11
CA PRO A 23 6.81 -16.79 -34.26
C PRO A 23 6.04 -18.12 -34.30
N GLN A 24 5.61 -18.49 -35.51
CA GLN A 24 4.91 -19.73 -35.83
C GLN A 24 5.87 -20.92 -35.71
N SER A 25 5.58 -21.86 -34.80
CA SER A 25 5.68 -23.32 -35.03
C SER A 25 5.46 -24.10 -33.73
N LEU A 26 4.21 -24.52 -33.48
CA LEU A 26 3.82 -25.73 -32.74
C LEU A 26 2.28 -25.82 -32.79
N ILE A 27 1.78 -26.25 -33.94
CA ILE A 27 0.38 -26.65 -34.12
C ILE A 27 0.22 -27.99 -33.41
N GLY A 28 -0.68 -28.07 -32.42
CA GLY A 28 -1.21 -29.37 -31.99
C GLY A 28 -1.43 -29.64 -30.50
N PHE A 29 -1.55 -28.64 -29.62
CA PHE A 29 -2.23 -28.82 -28.31
C PHE A 29 -2.77 -27.46 -27.86
N GLY A 30 -3.94 -27.09 -28.39
CA GLY A 30 -4.71 -25.98 -27.86
C GLY A 30 -5.32 -26.37 -26.53
N ALA A 31 -4.53 -26.32 -25.44
CA ALA A 31 -5.07 -26.32 -24.10
C ALA A 31 -5.94 -25.06 -23.98
N ARG A 32 -7.26 -25.23 -24.05
CA ARG A 32 -8.21 -24.22 -23.56
C ARG A 32 -7.98 -24.16 -22.06
N PHE A 33 -7.19 -23.20 -21.60
CA PHE A 33 -7.15 -22.84 -20.19
C PHE A 33 -8.42 -22.02 -19.94
N ASP A 34 -9.46 -22.68 -19.46
CA ASP A 34 -10.57 -21.98 -18.83
C ASP A 34 -10.01 -21.25 -17.61
N LYS A 35 -10.32 -19.95 -17.47
CA LYS A 35 -9.86 -19.10 -16.35
C LYS A 35 -10.19 -19.80 -15.03
N LEU A 36 -9.16 -20.16 -14.25
CA LEU A 36 -9.33 -20.81 -12.95
C LEU A 36 -10.31 -20.01 -12.09
N ASP A 37 -11.25 -20.72 -11.47
CA ASP A 37 -12.19 -20.08 -10.58
C ASP A 37 -11.51 -19.65 -9.25
N GLN A 38 -12.22 -18.85 -8.45
CA GLN A 38 -11.66 -18.34 -7.19
C GLN A 38 -11.35 -19.46 -6.18
N VAL A 39 -12.03 -20.60 -6.26
CA VAL A 39 -11.85 -21.74 -5.36
C VAL A 39 -10.62 -22.54 -5.79
N GLU A 40 -10.48 -22.83 -7.07
CA GLU A 40 -9.34 -23.52 -7.66
C GLU A 40 -8.06 -22.73 -7.43
N THR A 41 -8.11 -21.40 -7.63
CA THR A 41 -6.99 -20.50 -7.31
C THR A 41 -6.60 -20.60 -5.84
N ARG A 42 -7.56 -20.55 -4.91
CA ARG A 42 -7.27 -20.68 -3.47
C ARG A 42 -6.69 -22.04 -3.12
N SER A 43 -7.17 -23.13 -3.73
CA SER A 43 -6.63 -24.47 -3.52
C SER A 43 -5.18 -24.59 -3.98
N LEU A 44 -4.84 -24.04 -5.16
CA LEU A 44 -3.46 -24.02 -5.65
C LEU A 44 -2.54 -23.20 -4.75
N LEU A 45 -2.99 -22.05 -4.28
CA LEU A 45 -2.21 -21.22 -3.35
C LEU A 45 -1.99 -21.93 -2.01
N ILE A 46 -2.97 -22.69 -1.50
CA ILE A 46 -2.77 -23.53 -0.31
C ILE A 46 -1.71 -24.59 -0.55
N CYS A 47 -1.73 -25.27 -1.71
CA CYS A 47 -0.68 -26.22 -2.07
C CYS A 47 0.69 -25.56 -2.13
N PHE A 48 0.79 -24.38 -2.74
CA PHE A 48 2.03 -23.60 -2.78
C PHE A 48 2.54 -23.26 -1.38
N LEU A 49 1.68 -22.71 -0.52
CA LEU A 49 2.03 -22.35 0.86
C LEU A 49 2.44 -23.58 1.69
N HIS A 50 1.76 -24.71 1.48
CA HIS A 50 2.12 -25.97 2.12
C HIS A 50 3.53 -26.42 1.70
N ILE A 51 3.87 -26.31 0.41
CA ILE A 51 5.24 -26.58 -0.06
C ILE A 51 6.23 -25.61 0.58
N MET A 52 5.93 -24.31 0.62
CA MET A 52 6.81 -23.31 1.24
C MET A 52 7.07 -23.59 2.72
N LYS A 53 6.06 -24.10 3.45
CA LYS A 53 6.17 -24.44 4.86
C LYS A 53 6.90 -25.77 5.13
N THR A 54 6.85 -26.72 4.20
CA THR A 54 7.36 -28.09 4.40
C THR A 54 8.71 -28.35 3.74
N ILE A 55 9.07 -27.57 2.74
CA ILE A 55 10.36 -27.69 2.07
C ILE A 55 11.49 -27.29 3.01
N SER A 56 12.65 -27.96 2.91
CA SER A 56 13.81 -27.57 3.71
C SER A 56 14.35 -26.21 3.24
N GLU A 57 14.83 -25.42 4.21
CA GLU A 57 15.39 -24.10 3.96
C GLU A 57 16.52 -24.16 2.93
N GLU A 58 17.40 -25.16 3.02
CA GLU A 58 18.52 -25.36 2.11
C GLU A 58 18.09 -25.50 0.64
N VAL A 59 17.00 -26.24 0.38
CA VAL A 59 16.49 -26.45 -0.97
C VAL A 59 15.90 -25.16 -1.52
N LEU A 60 15.13 -24.43 -0.69
CA LEU A 60 14.54 -23.16 -1.09
C LEU A 60 15.61 -22.09 -1.37
N VAL A 61 16.64 -22.04 -0.53
CA VAL A 61 17.80 -21.18 -0.70
C VAL A 61 18.57 -21.55 -1.97
N SER A 62 18.82 -22.84 -2.22
CA SER A 62 19.48 -23.32 -3.45
C SER A 62 18.69 -22.95 -4.71
N TYR A 63 17.35 -23.05 -4.66
CA TYR A 63 16.48 -22.58 -5.74
C TYR A 63 16.69 -21.09 -6.02
N TRP A 64 16.62 -20.23 -5.01
CA TRP A 64 16.77 -18.78 -5.21
C TRP A 64 18.16 -18.35 -5.71
N HIS A 65 19.21 -19.10 -5.38
CA HIS A 65 20.56 -18.86 -5.91
C HIS A 65 20.66 -19.16 -7.42
N ARG A 66 19.88 -20.12 -7.92
CA ARG A 66 19.88 -20.54 -9.33
C ARG A 66 18.85 -19.78 -10.17
N ALA A 67 17.82 -19.23 -9.52
CA ALA A 67 16.72 -18.57 -10.18
C ALA A 67 17.13 -17.23 -10.81
N ILE A 68 16.60 -16.98 -12.01
CA ILE A 68 16.80 -15.69 -12.70
C ILE A 68 15.92 -14.60 -12.07
N HIS A 69 16.23 -13.32 -12.37
CA HIS A 69 15.51 -12.18 -11.80
C HIS A 69 13.99 -12.23 -12.00
N GLN A 70 13.52 -12.71 -13.16
CA GLN A 70 12.10 -12.85 -13.45
C GLN A 70 11.43 -13.89 -12.54
N GLU A 71 12.03 -15.08 -12.38
CA GLU A 71 11.49 -16.14 -11.51
C GLU A 71 11.41 -15.71 -10.04
N ILE A 72 12.39 -14.93 -9.57
CA ILE A 72 12.34 -14.34 -8.22
C ILE A 72 11.19 -13.33 -8.12
N SER A 73 11.04 -12.45 -9.12
CA SER A 73 9.92 -11.49 -9.15
C SER A 73 8.57 -12.20 -9.12
N ASP A 74 8.42 -13.26 -9.91
CA ASP A 74 7.20 -14.07 -9.98
C ASP A 74 6.94 -14.82 -8.68
N PHE A 75 8.00 -15.29 -8.01
CA PHE A 75 7.92 -15.87 -6.68
C PHE A 75 7.29 -14.88 -5.67
N PHE A 76 7.73 -13.62 -5.66
CA PHE A 76 7.11 -12.59 -4.82
C PHE A 76 5.69 -12.25 -5.25
N ASN A 77 5.38 -12.23 -6.55
CA ASN A 77 4.01 -12.05 -7.04
C ASN A 77 3.07 -13.15 -6.49
N ILE A 78 3.51 -14.41 -6.44
CA ILE A 78 2.71 -15.51 -5.88
C ILE A 78 2.52 -15.33 -4.36
N LEU A 79 3.54 -14.89 -3.63
CA LEU A 79 3.41 -14.56 -2.20
C LEU A 79 2.40 -13.42 -1.98
N GLU A 80 2.42 -12.38 -2.81
CA GLU A 80 1.47 -11.27 -2.77
C GLU A 80 0.04 -11.73 -3.08
N LEU A 81 -0.13 -12.62 -4.06
CA LEU A 81 -1.42 -13.26 -4.36
C LEU A 81 -1.93 -14.08 -3.17
N CYS A 82 -1.06 -14.82 -2.47
CA CYS A 82 -1.44 -15.52 -1.23
C CYS A 82 -1.99 -14.52 -0.20
N LEU A 83 -1.29 -13.42 0.05
CA LEU A 83 -1.75 -12.41 1.00
C LEU A 83 -3.10 -11.80 0.61
N GLN A 84 -3.30 -11.47 -0.67
CA GLN A 84 -4.55 -10.89 -1.15
C GLN A 84 -5.74 -11.85 -1.06
N HIS A 85 -5.57 -13.11 -1.48
CA HIS A 85 -6.62 -14.11 -1.47
C HIS A 85 -7.00 -14.57 -0.06
N PHE A 86 -6.05 -14.55 0.89
CA PHE A 86 -6.27 -14.95 2.29
C PHE A 86 -6.32 -13.75 3.25
N ARG A 87 -6.65 -12.55 2.76
CA ARG A 87 -6.79 -11.35 3.60
C ARG A 87 -7.86 -11.50 4.69
N PHE A 88 -7.61 -10.93 5.86
CA PHE A 88 -8.53 -11.04 6.99
C PHE A 88 -9.74 -10.11 6.81
N LEU A 89 -10.95 -10.67 6.66
CA LEU A 89 -12.16 -9.85 6.47
C LEU A 89 -12.80 -9.36 7.79
N GLY A 90 -12.33 -9.85 8.94
CA GLY A 90 -12.91 -9.59 10.26
C GLY A 90 -13.94 -10.63 10.68
N LYS A 91 -13.88 -11.07 11.95
CA LYS A 91 -14.74 -12.16 12.48
C LYS A 91 -16.23 -11.96 12.18
N ARG A 92 -16.76 -10.74 12.36
CA ARG A 92 -18.18 -10.42 12.07
C ARG A 92 -18.54 -10.47 10.59
N HIS A 93 -17.60 -10.23 9.68
CA HIS A 93 -17.83 -10.30 8.24
C HIS A 93 -17.73 -11.75 7.76
N ILE A 94 -16.75 -12.50 8.28
CA ILE A 94 -16.59 -13.94 8.04
C ILE A 94 -17.86 -14.69 8.49
N ALA A 95 -18.35 -14.44 9.71
CA ALA A 95 -19.59 -15.05 10.20
C ALA A 95 -20.81 -14.76 9.31
N ARG A 96 -20.95 -13.51 8.83
CA ARG A 96 -22.02 -13.13 7.89
C ARG A 96 -21.91 -13.85 6.54
N LYS A 97 -20.70 -13.94 5.98
CA LYS A 97 -20.45 -14.63 4.71
C LYS A 97 -20.76 -16.13 4.83
N LEU A 98 -20.34 -16.76 5.92
CA LEU A 98 -20.63 -18.17 6.21
C LEU A 98 -22.13 -18.39 6.40
N ALA A 99 -22.81 -17.54 7.17
CA ALA A 99 -24.27 -17.65 7.35
C ALA A 99 -25.05 -17.50 6.03
N ALA A 100 -24.62 -16.60 5.14
CA ALA A 100 -25.23 -16.45 3.81
C ALA A 100 -25.00 -17.69 2.92
N ALA A 101 -23.81 -18.28 2.96
CA ALA A 101 -23.49 -19.49 2.23
C ALA A 101 -24.31 -20.71 2.71
N VAL A 102 -24.49 -20.82 4.03
CA VAL A 102 -25.33 -21.87 4.63
C VAL A 102 -26.79 -21.71 4.21
N LYS A 103 -27.33 -20.50 4.25
CA LYS A 103 -28.70 -20.21 3.78
C LYS A 103 -28.89 -20.58 2.30
N LEU A 104 -27.90 -20.29 1.45
CA LEU A 104 -27.94 -20.67 0.03
C LEU A 104 -27.89 -22.20 -0.16
N ALA A 105 -27.06 -22.89 0.61
CA ALA A 105 -26.98 -24.35 0.58
C ALA A 105 -28.30 -24.99 1.03
N GLN A 106 -28.91 -24.50 2.12
CA GLN A 106 -30.21 -24.96 2.61
C GLN A 106 -31.36 -24.67 1.63
N ALA A 107 -31.37 -23.51 0.97
CA ALA A 107 -32.35 -23.19 -0.07
C ALA A 107 -32.23 -24.11 -1.30
N THR A 108 -31.00 -24.52 -1.64
CA THR A 108 -30.75 -25.46 -2.74
C THR A 108 -31.20 -26.88 -2.39
N GLN A 109 -31.09 -27.29 -1.12
CA GLN A 109 -31.58 -28.59 -0.63
C GLN A 109 -33.10 -28.63 -0.49
N ASN A 110 -33.74 -27.54 -0.06
CA ASN A 110 -35.20 -27.48 0.10
C ASN A 110 -35.98 -27.50 -1.23
N ASN A 111 -35.34 -27.15 -2.34
CA ASN A 111 -35.93 -27.34 -3.69
C ASN A 111 -35.84 -28.79 -4.20
N GLY A 112 -35.20 -29.70 -3.46
CA GLY A 112 -35.05 -31.12 -3.80
C GLY A 112 -36.06 -32.06 -3.13
N THR A 113 -36.87 -31.58 -2.19
CA THR A 113 -37.78 -32.42 -1.40
C THR A 113 -39.23 -32.02 -1.67
N LEU A 114 -39.80 -32.54 -2.76
CA LEU A 114 -41.24 -32.61 -2.96
C LEU A 114 -41.84 -33.50 -1.86
N LYS A 115 -42.18 -32.90 -0.72
CA LYS A 115 -43.20 -33.46 0.18
C LYS A 115 -44.53 -33.34 -0.55
N GLY A 116 -45.13 -34.49 -0.84
CA GLY A 116 -46.42 -34.58 -1.50
C GLY A 116 -47.50 -33.80 -0.76
N SER A 117 -48.13 -32.87 -1.48
CA SER A 117 -49.40 -32.27 -1.13
C SER A 117 -50.29 -32.39 -2.36
N ASN A 118 -51.34 -33.21 -2.25
CA ASN A 118 -52.33 -33.40 -3.30
C ASN A 118 -53.44 -32.33 -3.20
N VAL A 119 -53.81 -31.82 -4.38
CA VAL A 119 -55.03 -31.07 -4.80
C VAL A 119 -55.28 -29.70 -4.14
N SER A 120 -55.74 -28.63 -4.76
CA SER A 120 -56.32 -28.22 -6.06
C SER A 120 -56.09 -26.69 -6.12
N CYS A 121 -55.86 -25.95 -7.21
CA CYS A 121 -56.77 -25.64 -8.30
C CYS A 121 -56.15 -24.50 -9.16
N GLN A 122 -56.49 -24.50 -10.46
CA GLN A 122 -56.65 -23.34 -11.37
C GLN A 122 -55.46 -22.40 -11.71
N SER A 123 -55.01 -22.55 -12.97
CA SER A 123 -54.83 -21.48 -13.99
C SER A 123 -53.89 -20.29 -13.71
N SER A 124 -52.79 -20.21 -14.46
CA SER A 124 -52.59 -19.31 -15.63
C SER A 124 -51.10 -19.27 -16.02
N GLY A 125 -50.79 -19.26 -17.33
CA GLY A 125 -49.48 -19.51 -17.97
C GLY A 125 -48.30 -18.57 -17.59
N LEU A 126 -47.08 -18.70 -18.13
CA LEU A 126 -46.58 -19.19 -19.41
C LEU A 126 -45.08 -19.57 -19.20
N LEU A 127 -44.63 -20.74 -19.70
CA LEU A 127 -43.20 -20.99 -19.98
C LEU A 127 -43.07 -21.90 -21.24
N PRO A 128 -42.12 -21.63 -22.16
CA PRO A 128 -42.05 -22.29 -23.47
C PRO A 128 -41.15 -23.55 -23.49
N GLN A 129 -41.74 -24.63 -24.01
CA GLN A 129 -41.29 -25.43 -25.15
C GLN A 129 -39.80 -25.79 -25.29
N TRP A 130 -39.49 -27.05 -24.97
CA TRP A 130 -38.37 -27.80 -25.52
C TRP A 130 -38.93 -28.94 -26.38
N MET A 131 -38.72 -28.87 -27.71
CA MET A 131 -38.75 -30.00 -28.64
C MET A 131 -37.30 -30.25 -29.05
N LEU A 132 -36.69 -31.41 -28.79
CA LEU A 132 -36.83 -32.68 -29.50
C LEU A 132 -36.57 -32.59 -31.01
N SER A 133 -35.35 -32.97 -31.40
CA SER A 133 -34.98 -33.77 -32.58
C SER A 133 -33.47 -34.05 -32.43
N ALA A 134 -32.93 -35.27 -32.54
CA ALA A 134 -33.17 -36.27 -33.56
C ALA A 134 -32.88 -37.71 -33.09
N GLN A 135 -33.37 -38.62 -33.92
CA GLN A 135 -33.52 -40.08 -33.85
C GLN A 135 -32.26 -40.95 -33.77
N ASP A 136 -32.52 -42.13 -33.18
CA ASP A 136 -32.14 -43.50 -33.54
C ASP A 136 -30.68 -44.00 -33.45
N GLY A 137 -30.53 -45.05 -32.61
CA GLY A 137 -30.10 -46.35 -33.11
C GLY A 137 -28.75 -46.92 -32.65
N HIS A 138 -28.83 -48.00 -31.86
CA HIS A 138 -27.85 -49.10 -31.68
C HIS A 138 -26.86 -49.08 -30.49
N ARG A 139 -26.68 -50.30 -29.97
CA ARG A 139 -26.22 -50.66 -28.61
C ARG A 139 -24.71 -50.95 -28.54
N HIS A 140 -24.18 -50.73 -27.33
CA HIS A 140 -23.02 -51.35 -26.66
C HIS A 140 -21.59 -50.93 -27.05
N ALA A 141 -20.92 -50.24 -26.11
CA ALA A 141 -19.73 -50.78 -25.41
C ALA A 141 -19.41 -49.90 -24.18
N ARG A 142 -19.01 -50.54 -23.08
CA ARG A 142 -18.52 -49.93 -21.84
C ARG A 142 -17.45 -48.88 -22.12
N SER A 143 -17.62 -47.69 -21.54
CA SER A 143 -16.48 -46.89 -21.08
C SER A 143 -16.85 -46.26 -19.74
N GLN A 144 -16.16 -46.68 -18.69
CA GLN A 144 -16.18 -46.02 -17.39
C GLN A 144 -15.39 -44.72 -17.55
N THR A 145 -16.08 -43.62 -17.76
CA THR A 145 -15.50 -42.29 -17.52
C THR A 145 -16.33 -41.65 -16.43
N MET A 146 -15.68 -41.42 -15.29
CA MET A 146 -16.25 -40.71 -14.15
C MET A 146 -16.94 -39.43 -14.65
N PRO A 147 -18.16 -39.12 -14.20
CA PRO A 147 -18.77 -37.84 -14.53
C PRO A 147 -17.88 -36.73 -13.97
N ILE A 148 -17.52 -35.78 -14.83
CA ILE A 148 -16.83 -34.55 -14.46
C ILE A 148 -17.69 -33.85 -13.41
N ILE A 149 -17.27 -33.94 -12.15
CA ILE A 149 -17.88 -33.22 -11.04
C ILE A 149 -17.55 -31.75 -11.28
N ARG A 150 -18.47 -31.05 -11.94
CA ARG A 150 -18.47 -29.59 -12.00
C ARG A 150 -18.43 -29.08 -10.56
N GLY A 151 -17.34 -28.40 -10.21
CA GLY A 151 -16.97 -28.00 -8.85
C GLY A 151 -18.15 -27.38 -8.12
N LYS A 152 -18.70 -28.12 -7.16
CA LYS A 152 -19.60 -27.59 -6.15
C LYS A 152 -18.74 -26.86 -5.13
N ASN A 153 -19.01 -25.57 -4.92
CA ASN A 153 -18.35 -24.68 -3.95
C ASN A 153 -17.87 -25.43 -2.69
N ALA A 154 -16.69 -25.14 -2.16
CA ALA A 154 -16.23 -25.72 -0.88
C ALA A 154 -17.23 -25.51 0.29
N LEU A 155 -18.12 -24.52 0.16
CA LEU A 155 -19.24 -24.23 1.06
C LEU A 155 -20.47 -25.15 0.90
N THR A 156 -20.45 -26.06 -0.06
CA THR A 156 -21.47 -27.10 -0.31
C THR A 156 -20.96 -28.51 0.00
N ASN A 157 -19.78 -28.61 0.64
CA ASN A 157 -19.26 -29.89 1.08
C ASN A 157 -20.20 -30.46 2.15
N PRO A 158 -20.83 -31.63 1.92
CA PRO A 158 -21.79 -32.20 2.86
C PRO A 158 -21.16 -32.47 4.22
N LYS A 159 -19.84 -32.67 4.32
CA LYS A 159 -19.13 -32.81 5.59
C LYS A 159 -19.12 -31.52 6.43
N LEU A 160 -19.09 -30.34 5.80
CA LEU A 160 -19.13 -29.04 6.49
C LEU A 160 -20.54 -28.69 6.98
N LEU A 161 -21.57 -29.11 6.24
CA LEU A 161 -22.98 -28.97 6.65
C LEU A 161 -23.34 -29.94 7.78
N HIS A 162 -22.83 -31.18 7.73
CA HIS A 162 -23.09 -32.19 8.76
C HIS A 162 -22.49 -31.83 10.14
N MET A 163 -21.41 -31.03 10.16
CA MET A 163 -20.85 -30.46 11.39
C MET A 163 -21.71 -29.33 11.98
N MET A 164 -22.59 -28.72 11.18
CA MET A 164 -23.46 -27.62 11.58
C MET A 164 -24.89 -28.09 11.95
N GLU A 165 -25.30 -29.28 11.50
CA GLU A 165 -26.60 -29.91 11.80
C GLU A 165 -26.64 -30.67 13.13
N THR A 166 -25.52 -30.82 13.84
CA THR A 166 -25.51 -31.55 15.13
C THR A 166 -25.88 -30.61 16.29
N ASP A 167 -27.05 -29.98 16.20
CA ASP A 167 -27.75 -29.46 17.38
C ASP A 167 -28.73 -30.53 17.84
N GLY A 168 -28.32 -31.29 18.86
CA GLY A 168 -29.23 -32.22 19.50
C GLY A 168 -28.67 -33.08 20.62
N ASN A 169 -27.40 -33.50 20.56
CA ASN A 169 -26.72 -34.22 21.66
C ASN A 169 -25.28 -34.59 21.22
N ALA A 170 -24.27 -33.80 21.59
CA ALA A 170 -22.88 -34.26 21.55
C ALA A 170 -21.99 -33.44 22.50
N SER A 171 -21.14 -34.18 23.22
CA SER A 171 -20.24 -33.85 24.33
C SER A 171 -19.25 -32.70 24.12
N GLU A 172 -18.81 -32.10 25.25
CA GLU A 172 -17.70 -31.14 25.40
C GLU A 172 -16.38 -31.57 24.72
N GLY A 173 -16.30 -31.40 23.41
CA GLY A 173 -15.07 -31.45 22.62
C GLY A 173 -14.97 -30.18 21.79
N GLU A 174 -13.78 -29.58 21.73
CA GLU A 174 -13.46 -28.31 21.06
C GLU A 174 -13.91 -28.24 19.59
N ASN A 175 -15.19 -27.89 19.34
CA ASN A 175 -15.65 -27.57 18.00
C ASN A 175 -15.19 -26.15 17.64
N VAL A 176 -14.03 -26.04 17.01
CA VAL A 176 -13.51 -24.77 16.46
C VAL A 176 -14.53 -24.24 15.45
N SER A 177 -15.04 -23.03 15.69
CA SER A 177 -16.05 -22.44 14.81
C SER A 177 -15.47 -22.25 13.39
N PRO A 178 -16.25 -22.44 12.31
CA PRO A 178 -15.76 -22.22 10.94
C PRO A 178 -15.31 -20.78 10.70
N THR A 179 -15.79 -19.83 11.53
CA THR A 179 -15.30 -18.44 11.54
C THR A 179 -13.87 -18.34 12.08
N ASP A 180 -13.56 -19.10 13.13
CA ASP A 180 -12.21 -19.15 13.70
C ASP A 180 -11.25 -19.92 12.79
N ILE A 181 -11.71 -20.95 12.08
CA ILE A 181 -10.88 -21.65 11.06
C ILE A 181 -10.43 -20.69 9.97
N GLU A 182 -11.34 -19.91 9.35
CA GLU A 182 -10.96 -18.95 8.30
C GLU A 182 -10.07 -17.81 8.84
N ALA A 183 -10.32 -17.36 10.08
CA ALA A 183 -9.50 -16.34 10.74
C ALA A 183 -8.07 -16.84 11.04
N ASN A 184 -7.96 -18.09 11.51
CA ASN A 184 -6.70 -18.75 11.80
C ASN A 184 -5.95 -19.04 10.50
N LEU A 185 -6.63 -19.50 9.46
CA LEU A 185 -6.04 -19.70 8.13
C LEU A 185 -5.41 -18.41 7.60
N SER A 186 -6.15 -17.29 7.65
CA SER A 186 -5.62 -15.97 7.24
C SER A 186 -4.35 -15.58 8.00
N THR A 187 -4.33 -15.85 9.31
CA THR A 187 -3.16 -15.58 10.17
C THR A 187 -1.99 -16.50 9.80
N GLU A 188 -2.24 -17.80 9.62
CA GLU A 188 -1.24 -18.81 9.27
C GLU A 188 -0.58 -18.54 7.92
N VAL A 189 -1.38 -18.18 6.91
CA VAL A 189 -0.86 -17.77 5.59
C VAL A 189 0.06 -16.57 5.73
N ALA A 190 -0.37 -15.55 6.48
CA ALA A 190 0.42 -14.35 6.67
C ALA A 190 1.76 -14.61 7.38
N LEU A 191 1.76 -15.48 8.40
CA LEU A 191 2.99 -15.88 9.10
C LEU A 191 3.92 -16.71 8.20
N THR A 192 3.37 -17.67 7.44
CA THR A 192 4.16 -18.46 6.49
C THR A 192 4.83 -17.57 5.45
N VAL A 193 4.12 -16.59 4.89
CA VAL A 193 4.72 -15.62 3.95
C VAL A 193 5.80 -14.79 4.65
N LEU A 194 5.57 -14.36 5.89
CA LEU A 194 6.54 -13.57 6.65
C LEU A 194 7.83 -14.34 6.94
N ASP A 195 7.74 -15.63 7.28
CA ASP A 195 8.89 -16.51 7.51
C ASP A 195 9.70 -16.71 6.22
N VAL A 196 9.01 -16.93 5.10
CA VAL A 196 9.65 -17.05 3.78
C VAL A 196 10.36 -15.74 3.38
N LEU A 197 9.75 -14.59 3.67
CA LEU A 197 10.37 -13.28 3.45
C LEU A 197 11.65 -13.12 4.29
N ASP A 198 11.60 -13.45 5.58
CA ASP A 198 12.77 -13.33 6.46
C ASP A 198 13.90 -14.27 6.01
N LEU A 199 13.57 -15.51 5.64
CA LEU A 199 14.53 -16.48 5.11
C LEU A 199 15.21 -15.98 3.83
N PHE A 200 14.44 -15.42 2.89
CA PHE A 200 14.97 -14.84 1.67
C PHE A 200 15.91 -13.68 1.97
N VAL A 201 15.45 -12.73 2.80
CA VAL A 201 16.20 -11.54 3.23
C VAL A 201 17.50 -11.91 3.93
N HIS A 202 17.48 -12.96 4.76
CA HIS A 202 18.63 -13.46 5.48
C HIS A 202 19.73 -13.92 4.50
N HIS A 203 19.38 -14.75 3.53
CA HIS A 203 20.34 -15.36 2.61
C HIS A 203 20.76 -14.44 1.45
N HIS A 204 19.91 -13.49 1.05
CA HIS A 204 20.15 -12.60 -0.09
C HIS A 204 20.62 -11.20 0.31
N LYS A 205 21.10 -11.01 1.54
CA LYS A 205 21.53 -9.70 2.08
C LYS A 205 22.44 -8.92 1.13
N LYS A 206 23.45 -9.55 0.52
CA LYS A 206 24.40 -8.89 -0.39
C LYS A 206 23.74 -8.43 -1.69
N ARG A 207 22.88 -9.27 -2.31
CA ARG A 207 22.13 -8.89 -3.52
C ARG A 207 21.16 -7.75 -3.23
N LEU A 208 20.52 -7.79 -2.07
CA LEU A 208 19.61 -6.76 -1.59
C LEU A 208 20.32 -5.42 -1.32
N GLN A 209 21.54 -5.45 -0.80
CA GLN A 209 22.36 -4.25 -0.56
C GLN A 209 23.09 -3.71 -1.79
N HIS A 210 22.98 -4.38 -2.94
CA HIS A 210 23.56 -3.89 -4.18
C HIS A 210 23.01 -2.50 -4.51
N ASP A 211 23.86 -1.61 -5.05
CA ASP A 211 23.50 -0.22 -5.33
C ASP A 211 22.91 0.50 -4.10
N GLU A 212 23.52 0.25 -2.93
CA GLU A 212 23.11 0.76 -1.62
C GLU A 212 21.68 0.39 -1.19
N GLY A 213 21.04 -0.54 -1.91
CA GLY A 213 19.65 -0.92 -1.75
C GLY A 213 18.68 -0.27 -2.74
N GLN A 214 19.16 0.56 -3.66
CA GLN A 214 18.35 1.25 -4.67
C GLN A 214 18.05 0.38 -5.90
N ASN A 215 17.84 -0.91 -5.68
CA ASN A 215 17.58 -1.89 -6.74
C ASN A 215 16.11 -2.36 -6.76
N SER A 216 15.66 -2.86 -7.91
CA SER A 216 14.28 -3.33 -8.11
C SER A 216 13.90 -4.52 -7.23
N LEU A 217 14.86 -5.39 -6.88
CA LEU A 217 14.64 -6.55 -6.02
C LEU A 217 14.34 -6.12 -4.58
N MET A 218 15.12 -5.17 -4.04
CA MET A 218 14.87 -4.56 -2.73
C MET A 218 13.49 -3.93 -2.69
N LYS A 219 13.14 -3.15 -3.72
CA LYS A 219 11.81 -2.57 -3.85
C LYS A 219 10.73 -3.65 -3.85
N LYS A 220 10.88 -4.72 -4.63
CA LYS A 220 9.90 -5.81 -4.71
C LYS A 220 9.70 -6.51 -3.35
N VAL A 221 10.79 -6.86 -2.67
CA VAL A 221 10.75 -7.46 -1.33
C VAL A 221 10.05 -6.52 -0.34
N PHE A 222 10.38 -5.24 -0.37
CA PHE A 222 9.80 -4.24 0.51
C PHE A 222 8.32 -3.98 0.22
N ASP A 223 7.91 -3.93 -1.04
CA ASP A 223 6.52 -3.82 -1.46
C ASP A 223 5.69 -5.00 -0.93
N THR A 224 6.26 -6.22 -0.90
CA THR A 224 5.60 -7.37 -0.25
C THR A 224 5.43 -7.17 1.26
N TYR A 225 6.41 -6.59 1.97
CA TYR A 225 6.23 -6.21 3.39
C TYR A 225 5.15 -5.14 3.56
N LEU A 226 5.08 -4.14 2.69
CA LEU A 226 4.06 -3.09 2.75
C LEU A 226 2.66 -3.62 2.44
N LEU A 227 2.53 -4.63 1.59
CA LEU A 227 1.25 -5.23 1.25
C LEU A 227 0.51 -5.73 2.51
N PHE A 228 1.23 -6.21 3.53
CA PHE A 228 0.62 -6.59 4.82
C PHE A 228 -0.15 -5.44 5.49
N PHE A 229 0.26 -4.18 5.32
CA PHE A 229 -0.44 -3.01 5.85
C PHE A 229 -1.57 -2.53 4.93
N GLN A 230 -1.42 -2.74 3.63
CA GLN A 230 -2.39 -2.32 2.62
C GLN A 230 -3.62 -3.22 2.57
N ILE A 231 -3.51 -4.46 3.04
CA ILE A 231 -4.64 -5.38 3.18
C ILE A 231 -5.09 -5.48 4.64
N ASN A 232 -6.35 -5.86 4.83
CA ASN A 232 -6.86 -6.11 6.17
C ASN A 232 -6.16 -7.32 6.79
N GLN A 233 -5.58 -7.13 7.97
CA GLN A 233 -4.89 -8.15 8.74
C GLN A 233 -5.48 -8.30 10.15
N SER A 234 -5.21 -9.45 10.77
CA SER A 234 -5.50 -9.65 12.19
C SER A 234 -4.54 -8.81 13.05
N THR A 235 -4.98 -8.41 14.24
CA THR A 235 -4.10 -7.69 15.18
C THR A 235 -2.93 -8.55 15.65
N SER A 236 -3.06 -9.88 15.62
CA SER A 236 -1.98 -10.82 15.92
C SER A 236 -0.91 -10.78 14.84
N THR A 237 -1.31 -10.96 13.57
CA THR A 237 -0.41 -10.88 12.42
C THR A 237 0.35 -9.56 12.39
N LEU A 238 -0.33 -8.43 12.60
CA LEU A 238 0.31 -7.11 12.58
C LEU A 238 1.47 -7.00 13.59
N LYS A 239 1.38 -7.62 14.78
CA LYS A 239 2.51 -7.63 15.75
C LYS A 239 3.75 -8.28 15.17
N HIS A 240 3.59 -9.39 14.46
CA HIS A 240 4.70 -10.08 13.78
C HIS A 240 5.23 -9.24 12.63
N VAL A 241 4.35 -8.61 11.83
CA VAL A 241 4.75 -7.72 10.73
C VAL A 241 5.56 -6.51 11.25
N PHE A 242 5.09 -5.85 12.33
CA PHE A 242 5.85 -4.78 12.98
C PHE A 242 7.23 -5.24 13.43
N THR A 243 7.32 -6.44 14.03
CA THR A 243 8.58 -7.01 14.50
C THR A 243 9.53 -7.31 13.33
N ALA A 244 9.03 -7.94 12.27
CA ALA A 244 9.81 -8.24 11.06
C ALA A 244 10.32 -6.96 10.39
N LEU A 245 9.50 -5.90 10.32
CA LEU A 245 9.94 -4.60 9.79
C LEU A 245 11.03 -3.96 10.66
N ARG A 246 10.96 -4.04 11.99
CA ARG A 246 12.05 -3.55 12.88
C ARG A 246 13.37 -4.24 12.53
N LEU A 247 13.34 -5.57 12.38
CA LEU A 247 14.52 -6.36 11.99
C LEU A 247 15.00 -5.99 10.58
N PHE A 248 14.09 -5.78 9.64
CA PHE A 248 14.42 -5.38 8.27
C PHE A 248 15.11 -4.01 8.22
N ILE A 249 14.56 -3.00 8.89
CA ILE A 249 15.15 -1.64 9.00
C ILE A 249 16.52 -1.71 9.67
N GLN A 250 16.67 -2.52 10.71
CA GLN A 250 17.95 -2.71 11.39
C GLN A 250 19.00 -3.36 10.48
N LYS A 251 18.59 -4.29 9.61
CA LYS A 251 19.48 -5.01 8.69
C LYS A 251 19.91 -4.14 7.50
N PHE A 252 19.04 -3.23 7.04
CA PHE A 252 19.27 -2.41 5.85
C PHE A 252 19.02 -0.90 6.09
N PRO A 253 19.77 -0.24 6.99
CA PRO A 253 19.56 1.18 7.26
C PRO A 253 19.82 2.08 6.04
N SER A 254 20.76 1.73 5.16
CA SER A 254 21.06 2.50 3.94
C SER A 254 19.86 2.62 3.00
N VAL A 255 19.04 1.56 2.89
CA VAL A 255 17.84 1.53 2.02
C VAL A 255 16.86 2.65 2.38
N PHE A 256 16.73 2.94 3.67
CA PHE A 256 15.80 3.96 4.15
C PHE A 256 16.43 5.33 4.21
N PHE A 257 17.72 5.41 4.56
CA PHE A 257 18.37 6.66 4.94
C PHE A 257 19.39 7.21 3.94
N GLN A 258 19.60 6.54 2.82
CA GLN A 258 20.55 6.92 1.77
C GLN A 258 19.91 6.77 0.39
N GLY A 259 20.25 7.65 -0.55
CA GLY A 259 19.70 7.68 -1.91
C GLY A 259 18.27 8.24 -1.95
N LYS A 260 17.37 7.56 -2.68
CA LYS A 260 15.97 7.97 -2.82
C LYS A 260 15.16 7.72 -1.55
N ALA A 261 14.30 8.66 -1.18
CA ALA A 261 13.51 8.60 0.05
C ALA A 261 12.20 7.81 -0.09
N ASP A 262 11.92 7.25 -1.27
CA ASP A 262 10.64 6.62 -1.62
C ASP A 262 10.22 5.53 -0.63
N LEU A 263 11.14 4.60 -0.31
CA LEU A 263 10.87 3.48 0.61
C LEU A 263 10.58 3.96 2.03
N CYS A 264 11.33 4.96 2.50
CA CYS A 264 11.10 5.59 3.81
C CYS A 264 9.74 6.32 3.83
N GLY A 265 9.40 7.04 2.76
CA GLY A 265 8.11 7.71 2.60
C GLY A 265 6.93 6.74 2.63
N SER A 266 6.97 5.70 1.80
CA SER A 266 5.93 4.66 1.76
C SER A 266 5.77 3.96 3.10
N LEU A 267 6.86 3.67 3.80
CA LEU A 267 6.82 3.08 5.14
C LEU A 267 6.15 4.02 6.15
N CYS A 268 6.56 5.29 6.18
CA CYS A 268 5.99 6.29 7.08
C CYS A 268 4.48 6.43 6.86
N TYR A 269 4.03 6.45 5.61
CA TYR A 269 2.61 6.51 5.27
C TYR A 269 1.82 5.31 5.82
N GLU A 270 2.30 4.08 5.61
CA GLU A 270 1.64 2.88 6.15
C GLU A 270 1.64 2.85 7.70
N ILE A 271 2.75 3.21 8.35
CA ILE A 271 2.82 3.28 9.81
C ILE A 271 1.83 4.31 10.38
N LEU A 272 1.74 5.48 9.75
CA LEU A 272 0.83 6.54 10.19
C LEU A 272 -0.65 6.15 10.04
N LYS A 273 -1.01 5.36 9.02
CA LYS A 273 -2.34 4.73 8.96
C LYS A 273 -2.59 3.84 10.17
N CYS A 274 -1.60 3.05 10.58
CA CYS A 274 -1.69 2.23 11.77
C CYS A 274 -1.75 3.03 13.07
N CYS A 275 -1.12 4.21 13.14
CA CYS A 275 -1.27 5.14 14.27
C CYS A 275 -2.71 5.66 14.44
N ASN A 276 -3.55 5.60 13.39
CA ASN A 276 -4.98 5.91 13.48
C ASN A 276 -5.89 4.67 13.57
N HIS A 277 -5.30 3.47 13.75
CA HIS A 277 -6.05 2.22 13.80
C HIS A 277 -6.99 2.16 15.01
N ARG A 278 -8.10 1.41 14.91
CA ARG A 278 -9.09 1.28 16.00
C ARG A 278 -8.58 0.53 17.24
N SER A 279 -7.52 -0.25 17.09
CA SER A 279 -6.96 -1.07 18.17
C SER A 279 -5.78 -0.35 18.82
N SER A 280 -5.88 -0.12 20.14
CA SER A 280 -4.83 0.51 20.95
C SER A 280 -3.52 -0.28 20.91
N SER A 281 -3.55 -1.62 20.88
CA SER A 281 -2.32 -2.42 20.76
C SER A 281 -1.62 -2.20 19.42
N THR A 282 -2.36 -2.12 18.32
CA THR A 282 -1.80 -1.78 17.00
C THR A 282 -1.24 -0.35 16.98
N GLN A 283 -1.92 0.61 17.60
CA GLN A 283 -1.43 1.99 17.71
C GLN A 283 -0.09 2.06 18.44
N THR A 284 0.04 1.34 19.56
CA THR A 284 1.29 1.28 20.34
C THR A 284 2.43 0.67 19.53
N GLU A 285 2.18 -0.43 18.83
CA GLU A 285 3.20 -1.06 17.97
C GLU A 285 3.62 -0.17 16.79
N ALA A 286 2.66 0.53 16.16
CA ALA A 286 2.92 1.49 15.10
C ALA A 286 3.74 2.69 15.59
N ALA A 287 3.35 3.27 16.73
CA ALA A 287 4.09 4.33 17.40
C ALA A 287 5.52 3.90 17.75
N ALA A 288 5.69 2.67 18.26
CA ALA A 288 7.00 2.10 18.55
C ALA A 288 7.85 1.89 17.29
N LEU A 289 7.26 1.41 16.18
CA LEU A 289 7.96 1.26 14.91
C LEU A 289 8.36 2.63 14.32
N LEU A 290 7.48 3.63 14.40
CA LEU A 290 7.79 4.98 13.92
C LEU A 290 8.93 5.61 14.72
N TYR A 291 8.87 5.48 16.05
CA TYR A 291 9.97 5.90 16.93
C TYR A 291 11.27 5.17 16.60
N PHE A 292 11.21 3.85 16.42
CA PHE A 292 12.36 3.05 16.04
C PHE A 292 12.97 3.51 14.71
N LEU A 293 12.15 3.83 13.70
CA LEU A 293 12.61 4.36 12.42
C LEU A 293 13.36 5.69 12.60
N MET A 294 12.81 6.63 13.39
CA MET A 294 13.47 7.90 13.69
C MET A 294 14.78 7.70 14.46
N ARG A 295 14.79 6.79 15.43
CA ARG A 295 16.00 6.42 16.17
C ARG A 295 17.07 5.84 15.24
N ARG A 296 16.70 4.94 14.32
CA ARG A 296 17.66 4.38 13.35
C ARG A 296 18.16 5.44 12.37
N ASN A 297 17.31 6.38 11.97
CA ASN A 297 17.74 7.53 11.16
C ASN A 297 18.79 8.35 11.91
N PHE A 298 18.57 8.64 13.19
CA PHE A 298 19.49 9.39 14.05
C PHE A 298 20.84 8.68 14.20
N GLU A 299 20.83 7.37 14.49
CA GLU A 299 22.05 6.57 14.58
C GLU A 299 22.80 6.53 13.23
N PHE A 300 22.08 6.41 12.11
CA PHE A 300 22.67 6.41 10.77
C PHE A 300 23.36 7.74 10.43
N THR A 301 22.79 8.88 10.86
CA THR A 301 23.41 10.21 10.68
C THR A 301 24.49 10.52 11.72
N LYS A 302 24.99 9.51 12.45
CA LYS A 302 25.98 9.64 13.52
C LYS A 302 25.51 10.56 14.65
N SER A 303 24.24 10.40 15.04
CA SER A 303 23.58 11.12 16.13
C SER A 303 23.50 12.63 15.91
N LYS A 304 23.28 13.06 14.66
CA LYS A 304 23.20 14.48 14.30
C LYS A 304 21.76 14.97 14.17
N CYS A 305 20.95 14.30 13.36
CA CYS A 305 19.60 14.74 13.03
C CYS A 305 18.72 13.61 12.50
N ILE A 306 17.41 13.85 12.45
CA ILE A 306 16.41 12.95 11.87
C ILE A 306 15.71 13.55 10.65
N VAL A 307 16.38 14.46 9.93
CA VAL A 307 15.75 15.26 8.86
C VAL A 307 14.98 14.39 7.88
N ARG A 308 15.57 13.29 7.40
CA ARG A 308 14.90 12.41 6.43
C ARG A 308 13.58 11.84 6.92
N SER A 309 13.59 11.14 8.05
CA SER A 309 12.38 10.57 8.64
C SER A 309 11.37 11.65 9.02
N HIS A 310 11.84 12.80 9.51
CA HIS A 310 11.02 13.98 9.77
C HIS A 310 10.27 14.43 8.50
N LEU A 311 10.99 14.70 7.41
CA LEU A 311 10.40 15.17 6.15
C LEU A 311 9.39 14.16 5.60
N GLN A 312 9.73 12.87 5.59
CA GLN A 312 8.86 11.82 5.08
C GLN A 312 7.59 11.64 5.94
N VAL A 313 7.69 11.75 7.27
CA VAL A 313 6.53 11.70 8.17
C VAL A 313 5.60 12.88 7.92
N ILE A 314 6.15 14.10 7.78
CA ILE A 314 5.33 15.28 7.51
C ILE A 314 4.63 15.15 6.15
N LYS A 315 5.35 14.74 5.10
CA LYS A 315 4.78 14.49 3.78
C LYS A 315 3.63 13.47 3.84
N ALA A 316 3.85 12.37 4.55
CA ALA A 316 2.86 11.32 4.71
C ALA A 316 1.63 11.77 5.51
N VAL A 317 1.81 12.58 6.57
CA VAL A 317 0.69 13.19 7.31
C VAL A 317 -0.14 14.08 6.40
N SER A 318 0.49 14.96 5.61
CA SER A 318 -0.22 15.84 4.67
C SER A 318 -1.06 15.04 3.66
N GLN A 319 -0.52 13.94 3.14
CA GLN A 319 -1.25 13.06 2.22
C GLN A 319 -2.41 12.33 2.92
N LEU A 320 -2.19 11.82 4.14
CA LEU A 320 -3.23 11.07 4.88
C LEU A 320 -4.41 11.93 5.34
N ILE A 321 -4.20 13.23 5.53
CA ILE A 321 -5.30 14.15 5.84
C ILE A 321 -6.30 14.17 4.68
N ALA A 322 -5.80 14.22 3.44
CA ALA A 322 -6.62 14.19 2.23
C ALA A 322 -7.27 12.82 1.99
N ASP A 323 -6.50 11.72 2.14
CA ASP A 323 -6.99 10.38 1.79
C ASP A 323 -7.90 9.75 2.86
N ALA A 324 -7.60 9.97 4.14
CA ALA A 324 -8.13 9.14 5.24
C ALA A 324 -8.69 9.95 6.43
N GLY A 325 -8.63 11.28 6.41
CA GLY A 325 -9.19 12.12 7.47
C GLY A 325 -8.57 11.85 8.85
N ILE A 326 -7.25 11.92 8.95
CA ILE A 326 -6.51 11.73 10.22
C ILE A 326 -6.60 12.97 11.12
N GLY A 327 -6.40 12.79 12.44
CA GLY A 327 -6.30 13.91 13.39
C GLY A 327 -7.14 13.79 14.67
N GLY A 328 -8.03 12.79 14.72
CA GLY A 328 -8.85 12.51 15.91
C GLY A 328 -8.05 12.01 17.12
N SER A 329 -8.77 11.75 18.23
CA SER A 329 -8.19 11.37 19.53
C SER A 329 -7.24 10.17 19.47
N ARG A 330 -7.55 9.17 18.63
CA ARG A 330 -6.72 7.99 18.38
C ARG A 330 -5.32 8.35 17.88
N PHE A 331 -5.26 9.23 16.89
CA PHE A 331 -3.99 9.67 16.32
C PHE A 331 -3.21 10.53 17.31
N GLN A 332 -3.89 11.42 18.04
CA GLN A 332 -3.27 12.21 19.12
C GLN A 332 -2.68 11.33 20.23
N GLN A 333 -3.36 10.24 20.60
CA GLN A 333 -2.85 9.24 21.54
C GLN A 333 -1.57 8.58 21.02
N SER A 334 -1.54 8.17 19.75
CA SER A 334 -0.32 7.62 19.12
C SER A 334 0.84 8.61 19.16
N LEU A 335 0.61 9.90 18.90
CA LEU A 335 1.65 10.94 19.02
C LEU A 335 2.16 11.08 20.46
N ALA A 336 1.30 10.93 21.47
CA ALA A 336 1.72 10.92 22.87
C ALA A 336 2.59 9.69 23.19
N ILE A 337 2.21 8.51 22.69
CA ILE A 337 3.00 7.27 22.85
C ILE A 337 4.39 7.43 22.24
N ILE A 338 4.52 8.02 21.04
CA ILE A 338 5.81 8.31 20.40
C ILE A 338 6.70 9.18 21.28
N ASN A 339 6.14 10.25 21.87
CA ASN A 339 6.88 11.11 22.79
C ASN A 339 7.31 10.36 24.06
N ASN A 340 6.48 9.47 24.58
CA ASN A 340 6.82 8.65 25.74
C ASN A 340 8.00 7.71 25.45
N PHE A 341 8.04 7.09 24.26
CA PHE A 341 9.20 6.30 23.84
C PHE A 341 10.47 7.16 23.77
N ALA A 342 10.40 8.35 23.18
CA ALA A 342 11.54 9.25 23.08
C ALA A 342 12.08 9.71 24.45
N ASN A 343 11.20 9.99 25.41
CA ASN A 343 11.59 10.39 26.76
C ASN A 343 12.06 9.22 27.64
N GLY A 344 11.61 7.99 27.33
CA GLY A 344 11.93 6.77 28.06
C GLY A 344 13.20 6.05 27.59
N ASP A 345 13.76 6.41 26.42
CA ASP A 345 14.96 5.78 25.86
C ASP A 345 16.23 6.24 26.61
N THR A 346 16.62 5.49 27.64
CA THR A 346 17.73 5.84 28.54
C THR A 346 19.08 6.01 27.82
N PRO A 347 19.50 5.18 26.86
CA PRO A 347 20.68 5.41 26.05
C PRO A 347 20.75 6.77 25.33
N LEU A 348 19.60 7.32 24.92
CA LEU A 348 19.53 8.50 24.05
C LEU A 348 18.99 9.74 24.78
N LYS A 349 18.72 9.65 26.08
CA LYS A 349 18.12 10.72 26.88
C LYS A 349 18.88 12.05 26.85
N ASN A 350 20.22 12.00 26.79
CA ASN A 350 21.09 13.19 26.77
C ASN A 350 21.44 13.67 25.36
N THR A 351 20.80 13.12 24.32
CA THR A 351 21.03 13.51 22.92
C THR A 351 19.98 14.50 22.44
N THR A 352 20.12 15.01 21.21
CA THR A 352 19.12 15.88 20.57
C THR A 352 17.88 15.13 20.10
N LEU A 353 17.89 13.78 20.08
CA LEU A 353 16.80 12.97 19.55
C LEU A 353 15.43 13.23 20.22
N PRO A 354 15.31 13.27 21.57
CA PRO A 354 14.01 13.54 22.20
C PRO A 354 13.44 14.91 21.83
N ALA A 355 14.30 15.92 21.68
CA ALA A 355 13.90 17.27 21.25
C ALA A 355 13.41 17.27 19.79
N GLU A 356 14.15 16.61 18.89
CA GLU A 356 13.74 16.48 17.48
C GLU A 356 12.42 15.72 17.30
N VAL A 357 12.20 14.64 18.07
CA VAL A 357 10.92 13.90 18.05
C VAL A 357 9.78 14.77 18.58
N LYS A 358 10.01 15.50 19.67
CA LYS A 358 9.03 16.45 20.22
C LYS A 358 8.65 17.52 19.20
N ASP A 359 9.64 18.10 18.53
CA ASP A 359 9.45 19.11 17.49
C ASP A 359 8.68 18.56 16.29
N LEU A 360 9.00 17.34 15.83
CA LEU A 360 8.24 16.66 14.79
C LEU A 360 6.77 16.49 15.20
N THR A 361 6.48 15.97 16.40
CA THR A 361 5.08 15.80 16.83
C THR A 361 4.35 17.13 17.01
N LYS A 362 5.05 18.21 17.40
CA LYS A 362 4.49 19.56 17.44
C LYS A 362 4.11 20.02 16.04
N ARG A 363 5.01 19.85 15.05
CA ARG A 363 4.74 20.17 13.64
C ARG A 363 3.56 19.38 13.11
N ILE A 364 3.49 18.07 13.35
CA ILE A 364 2.32 17.25 12.96
C ILE A 364 1.02 17.84 13.52
N ARG A 365 1.00 18.22 14.80
CA ARG A 365 -0.20 18.85 15.39
C ARG A 365 -0.54 20.18 14.74
N THR A 366 0.44 21.02 14.44
CA THR A 366 0.23 22.28 13.71
C THR A 366 -0.38 22.02 12.34
N VAL A 367 0.10 21.01 11.60
CA VAL A 367 -0.45 20.63 10.29
C VAL A 367 -1.90 20.16 10.41
N LEU A 368 -2.20 19.33 11.41
CA LEU A 368 -3.57 18.87 11.66
C LEU A 368 -4.52 20.01 12.04
N MET A 369 -4.05 20.95 12.87
CA MET A 369 -4.85 22.12 13.27
C MET A 369 -5.08 23.05 12.08
N ALA A 370 -4.03 23.38 11.32
CA ALA A 370 -4.12 24.23 10.15
C ALA A 370 -5.07 23.63 9.09
N THR A 371 -4.96 22.32 8.81
CA THR A 371 -5.85 21.65 7.86
C THR A 371 -7.30 21.54 8.35
N SER A 372 -7.52 21.42 9.67
CA SER A 372 -8.88 21.53 10.25
C SER A 372 -9.44 22.95 10.06
N GLN A 373 -8.65 23.97 10.34
CA GLN A 373 -9.04 25.38 10.15
C GLN A 373 -9.32 25.70 8.69
N MET A 374 -8.49 25.20 7.76
CA MET A 374 -8.73 25.35 6.32
C MET A 374 -10.09 24.77 5.93
N LYS A 375 -10.48 23.63 6.50
CA LYS A 375 -11.79 23.00 6.25
C LYS A 375 -12.95 23.81 6.86
N GLU A 376 -12.77 24.33 8.06
CA GLU A 376 -13.76 25.16 8.77
C GLU A 376 -14.02 26.48 8.04
N HIS A 377 -12.99 27.05 7.43
CA HIS A 377 -13.01 28.32 6.71
C HIS A 377 -13.06 28.17 5.18
N GLU A 378 -13.52 27.02 4.64
CA GLU A 378 -13.67 26.81 3.19
C GLU A 378 -14.57 27.86 2.50
N LYS A 379 -15.43 28.55 3.26
CA LYS A 379 -16.35 29.59 2.76
C LYS A 379 -15.80 31.01 2.85
N ASP A 380 -14.62 31.18 3.45
CA ASP A 380 -13.95 32.46 3.60
C ASP A 380 -12.63 32.43 2.79
N PRO A 381 -12.64 32.96 1.55
CA PRO A 381 -11.50 32.83 0.65
C PRO A 381 -10.25 33.55 1.16
N GLU A 382 -10.40 34.67 1.86
CA GLU A 382 -9.26 35.45 2.38
C GLU A 382 -8.58 34.70 3.53
N MET A 383 -9.37 34.22 4.49
CA MET A 383 -8.84 33.42 5.59
C MET A 383 -8.27 32.09 5.11
N LEU A 384 -8.86 31.47 4.09
CA LEU A 384 -8.33 30.24 3.49
C LEU A 384 -6.96 30.46 2.86
N VAL A 385 -6.74 31.58 2.17
CA VAL A 385 -5.44 31.95 1.60
C VAL A 385 -4.41 32.20 2.69
N ASP A 386 -4.76 32.93 3.75
CA ASP A 386 -3.86 33.17 4.89
C ASP A 386 -3.47 31.87 5.61
N LEU A 387 -4.42 30.96 5.80
CA LEU A 387 -4.16 29.64 6.39
C LEU A 387 -3.27 28.78 5.51
N GLN A 388 -3.49 28.79 4.19
CA GLN A 388 -2.65 28.08 3.23
C GLN A 388 -1.23 28.66 3.21
N TYR A 389 -1.08 29.99 3.23
CA TYR A 389 0.21 30.65 3.30
C TYR A 389 0.95 30.32 4.59
N SER A 390 0.28 30.42 5.74
CA SER A 390 0.82 30.10 7.06
C SER A 390 1.30 28.64 7.14
N LEU A 391 0.50 27.70 6.64
CA LEU A 391 0.86 26.29 6.56
C LEU A 391 2.06 26.07 5.64
N ALA A 392 2.05 26.67 4.45
CA ALA A 392 3.16 26.57 3.51
C ALA A 392 4.45 27.16 4.10
N ASN A 393 4.38 28.28 4.81
CA ASN A 393 5.53 28.92 5.45
C ASN A 393 6.09 28.06 6.61
N SER A 394 5.24 27.30 7.31
CA SER A 394 5.69 26.34 8.33
C SER A 394 6.63 25.25 7.76
N TYR A 395 6.59 25.04 6.44
CA TYR A 395 7.45 24.13 5.68
C TYR A 395 8.62 24.83 4.96
N ALA A 396 8.94 26.09 5.24
CA ALA A 396 10.08 26.80 4.59
C ALA A 396 11.42 26.04 4.69
N SER A 397 11.59 25.26 5.75
CA SER A 397 12.75 24.38 5.93
C SER A 397 12.75 23.10 5.05
N THR A 398 11.65 22.79 4.37
CA THR A 398 11.43 21.62 3.52
C THR A 398 11.06 22.05 2.09
N PRO A 399 12.03 22.15 1.17
CA PRO A 399 11.84 22.70 -0.17
C PRO A 399 10.70 22.04 -0.97
N GLU A 400 10.68 20.70 -0.95
CA GLU A 400 9.74 19.91 -1.76
C GLU A 400 8.29 20.07 -1.29
N LEU A 401 8.08 20.13 0.03
CA LEU A 401 6.76 20.36 0.60
C LEU A 401 6.32 21.80 0.38
N ARG A 402 7.19 22.78 0.66
CA ARG A 402 6.92 24.20 0.39
C ARG A 402 6.50 24.40 -1.07
N ARG A 403 7.23 23.81 -2.02
CA ARG A 403 6.87 23.79 -3.45
C ARG A 403 5.49 23.19 -3.72
N THR A 404 5.21 22.00 -3.20
CA THR A 404 3.91 21.32 -3.43
C THR A 404 2.73 22.17 -2.95
N TRP A 405 2.88 22.80 -1.78
CA TRP A 405 1.88 23.72 -1.24
C TRP A 405 1.72 24.98 -2.08
N LEU A 406 2.83 25.61 -2.49
CA LEU A 406 2.79 26.78 -3.38
C LEU A 406 2.15 26.44 -4.74
N GLU A 407 2.43 25.27 -5.31
CA GLU A 407 1.79 24.81 -6.56
C GLU A 407 0.27 24.61 -6.37
N SER A 408 -0.15 24.06 -5.23
CA SER A 408 -1.57 23.91 -4.91
C SER A 408 -2.26 25.26 -4.74
N MET A 409 -1.61 26.21 -4.06
CA MET A 409 -2.10 27.57 -3.83
C MET A 409 -2.19 28.36 -5.14
N ALA A 410 -1.16 28.27 -6.00
CA ALA A 410 -1.17 28.87 -7.33
C ALA A 410 -2.37 28.39 -8.18
N LYS A 411 -2.66 27.08 -8.16
CA LYS A 411 -3.82 26.51 -8.86
C LYS A 411 -5.16 27.01 -8.33
N ILE A 412 -5.23 27.38 -7.05
CA ILE A 412 -6.43 27.97 -6.45
C ILE A 412 -6.58 29.41 -6.92
N HIS A 413 -5.52 30.22 -6.84
CA HIS A 413 -5.50 31.60 -7.33
C HIS A 413 -5.87 31.71 -8.82
N VAL A 414 -5.31 30.84 -9.67
CA VAL A 414 -5.68 30.78 -11.10
C VAL A 414 -7.18 30.47 -11.28
N ARG A 415 -7.74 29.58 -10.46
CA ARG A 415 -9.18 29.23 -10.52
C ARG A 415 -10.07 30.38 -10.08
N ASN A 416 -9.60 31.19 -9.14
CA ASN A 416 -10.32 32.35 -8.60
C ASN A 416 -10.18 33.60 -9.49
N GLY A 417 -9.21 33.62 -10.42
CA GLY A 417 -8.90 34.78 -11.26
C GLY A 417 -7.82 35.71 -10.67
N ASP A 418 -7.19 35.32 -9.57
CA ASP A 418 -6.18 36.07 -8.82
C ASP A 418 -4.78 35.87 -9.46
N LEU A 419 -4.56 36.46 -10.65
CA LEU A 419 -3.35 36.18 -11.45
C LEU A 419 -2.07 36.71 -10.81
N SER A 420 -2.15 37.82 -10.07
CA SER A 420 -1.00 38.42 -9.38
C SER A 420 -0.48 37.51 -8.27
N GLU A 421 -1.38 36.93 -7.48
CA GLU A 421 -1.11 36.00 -6.38
C GLU A 421 -0.58 34.66 -6.92
N ALA A 422 -1.14 34.17 -8.03
CA ALA A 422 -0.62 33.02 -8.74
C ALA A 422 0.82 33.25 -9.23
N ALA A 423 1.10 34.41 -9.84
CA ALA A 423 2.43 34.78 -10.30
C ALA A 423 3.44 34.83 -9.13
N MET A 424 3.04 35.37 -7.98
CA MET A 424 3.86 35.39 -6.78
C MET A 424 4.18 33.98 -6.27
N CYS A 425 3.20 33.06 -6.26
CA CYS A 425 3.45 31.66 -5.91
C CYS A 425 4.52 31.02 -6.82
N TYR A 426 4.45 31.26 -8.12
CA TYR A 426 5.44 30.76 -9.09
C TYR A 426 6.82 31.39 -8.92
N ILE A 427 6.91 32.68 -8.55
CA ILE A 427 8.19 33.33 -8.22
C ILE A 427 8.83 32.65 -7.00
N HIS A 428 8.06 32.36 -5.95
CA HIS A 428 8.57 31.62 -4.78
C HIS A 428 9.00 30.18 -5.14
N ILE A 429 8.25 29.47 -5.99
CA ILE A 429 8.65 28.14 -6.50
C ILE A 429 9.97 28.24 -7.28
N SER A 430 10.09 29.23 -8.16
CA SER A 430 11.30 29.45 -8.96
C SER A 430 12.52 29.78 -8.08
N ALA A 431 12.34 30.60 -7.04
CA ALA A 431 13.37 30.92 -6.06
C ALA A 431 13.83 29.68 -5.27
N LEU A 432 12.90 28.82 -4.85
CA LEU A 432 13.21 27.53 -4.20
C LEU A 432 14.02 26.61 -5.11
N ILE A 433 13.63 26.51 -6.39
CA ILE A 433 14.36 25.69 -7.38
C ILE A 433 15.76 26.28 -7.61
N ALA A 434 15.88 27.59 -7.80
CA ALA A 434 17.16 28.25 -7.99
C ALA A 434 18.09 28.06 -6.79
N GLU A 435 17.57 28.15 -5.55
CA GLU A 435 18.35 27.88 -4.34
C GLU A 435 18.83 26.43 -4.28
N SER A 436 17.98 25.47 -4.67
CA SER A 436 18.38 24.06 -4.76
C SER A 436 19.49 23.83 -5.80
N LEU A 437 19.45 24.55 -6.93
CA LEU A 437 20.49 24.51 -7.97
C LEU A 437 21.79 25.19 -7.53
N ARG A 438 21.70 26.27 -6.72
CA ARG A 438 22.88 26.92 -6.13
C ARG A 438 23.66 26.00 -5.23
N ARG A 439 22.98 25.26 -4.37
CA ARG A 439 23.61 24.30 -3.46
C ARG A 439 24.23 23.11 -4.21
N ARG A 440 23.73 22.80 -5.41
CA ARG A 440 24.33 21.81 -6.34
C ARG A 440 25.41 22.42 -7.26
N ALA A 441 25.91 23.61 -6.95
CA ALA A 441 26.91 24.36 -7.72
C ALA A 441 26.53 24.58 -9.21
N SER A 442 25.25 24.47 -9.56
CA SER A 442 24.75 24.58 -10.94
C SER A 442 24.24 25.99 -11.27
N PHE A 443 23.91 26.80 -10.25
CA PHE A 443 23.41 28.16 -10.44
C PHE A 443 23.91 29.11 -9.34
N SER A 444 24.81 30.03 -9.65
CA SER A 444 25.54 30.81 -8.63
C SER A 444 24.68 31.77 -7.80
N MET A 445 23.56 32.28 -8.34
CA MET A 445 22.77 33.33 -7.68
C MET A 445 21.73 32.79 -6.69
N GLY A 446 21.18 31.59 -6.89
CA GLY A 446 20.14 31.01 -6.03
C GLY A 446 18.85 31.84 -5.97
N TRP A 447 18.19 31.88 -4.81
CA TRP A 447 16.98 32.71 -4.62
C TRP A 447 17.23 34.20 -4.84
N ALA A 448 18.47 34.68 -4.68
CA ALA A 448 18.80 36.10 -4.80
C ALA A 448 18.58 36.65 -6.22
N ALA A 449 18.50 35.79 -7.24
CA ALA A 449 18.15 36.19 -8.60
C ALA A 449 16.75 36.82 -8.71
N PHE A 450 15.85 36.50 -7.78
CA PHE A 450 14.45 36.95 -7.81
C PHE A 450 14.19 38.18 -6.91
N MET A 451 15.20 38.70 -6.21
CA MET A 451 15.06 39.84 -5.29
C MET A 451 14.56 41.12 -5.96
N ASN A 452 14.88 41.32 -7.24
CA ASN A 452 14.42 42.48 -8.01
C ASN A 452 12.92 42.39 -8.37
N ILE A 453 12.33 41.20 -8.29
CA ILE A 453 10.92 40.96 -8.60
C ILE A 453 10.10 40.97 -7.31
N SER A 454 10.60 40.32 -6.25
CA SER A 454 9.93 40.32 -4.95
C SER A 454 10.96 40.24 -3.81
N PRO A 455 10.91 41.14 -2.81
CA PRO A 455 11.78 41.08 -1.64
C PRO A 455 11.45 39.90 -0.70
N ASN A 456 10.25 39.32 -0.81
CA ASN A 456 9.79 38.23 0.06
C ASN A 456 10.48 36.89 -0.24
N VAL A 457 11.17 36.77 -1.38
CA VAL A 457 11.91 35.54 -1.77
C VAL A 457 13.09 35.23 -0.85
N LYS A 458 13.52 36.18 0.00
CA LYS A 458 14.56 35.97 1.01
C LYS A 458 14.19 34.85 2.00
N GLU A 459 12.90 34.63 2.23
CA GLU A 459 12.39 33.58 3.11
C GLU A 459 12.77 32.17 2.62
N GLU A 460 12.97 32.00 1.31
CA GLU A 460 13.29 30.71 0.68
C GLU A 460 14.75 30.25 0.93
N GLY A 461 15.57 31.09 1.58
CA GLY A 461 16.94 30.74 1.98
C GLY A 461 17.05 29.79 3.18
N ALA A 462 15.97 29.57 3.93
CA ALA A 462 15.96 28.85 5.21
C ALA A 462 15.89 27.29 5.11
N MET A 463 16.28 26.71 3.97
CA MET A 463 16.17 25.27 3.71
C MET A 463 17.07 24.40 4.60
N LYS A 464 16.52 23.31 5.16
CA LYS A 464 17.29 22.21 5.80
C LYS A 464 17.67 21.15 4.78
N GLU A 465 18.90 20.63 4.86
CA GLU A 465 19.38 19.56 3.99
C GLU A 465 19.03 18.17 4.52
N ASP A 466 18.48 17.31 3.65
CA ASP A 466 18.44 15.87 3.88
C ASP A 466 19.76 15.26 3.41
N ALA A 467 20.67 15.01 4.37
CA ALA A 467 21.98 14.41 4.14
C ALA A 467 21.94 13.04 3.43
N GLY A 468 20.78 12.40 3.34
CA GLY A 468 20.58 11.13 2.64
C GLY A 468 20.25 11.25 1.15
N THR A 469 19.92 12.44 0.63
CA THR A 469 19.47 12.59 -0.76
C THR A 469 20.66 12.77 -1.71
N GLN A 470 21.00 11.72 -2.46
CA GLN A 470 21.86 11.83 -3.64
C GLN A 470 20.97 11.83 -4.89
N ASP A 471 21.13 12.88 -5.70
CA ASP A 471 20.63 13.07 -7.07
C ASP A 471 19.13 12.81 -7.36
N THR A 472 18.33 13.88 -7.30
CA THR A 472 17.23 14.05 -8.26
C THR A 472 17.84 14.39 -9.64
N PRO A 473 17.49 13.66 -10.73
CA PRO A 473 18.05 13.91 -12.05
C PRO A 473 17.81 15.35 -12.53
N GLN A 474 18.89 16.03 -12.93
CA GLN A 474 18.93 17.40 -13.47
C GLN A 474 17.85 17.66 -14.54
N ILE A 475 17.52 16.64 -15.33
CA ILE A 475 16.59 16.68 -16.46
C ILE A 475 15.16 17.04 -16.02
N ASN A 476 14.73 16.61 -14.84
CA ASN A 476 13.38 16.87 -14.35
C ASN A 476 13.23 18.29 -13.77
N ILE A 477 14.32 18.91 -13.34
CA ILE A 477 14.29 20.26 -12.75
C ILE A 477 14.31 21.31 -13.86
N THR A 478 15.13 21.11 -14.89
CA THR A 478 15.21 22.02 -16.05
C THR A 478 13.95 21.93 -16.94
N SER A 479 13.35 20.76 -17.09
CA SER A 479 12.05 20.63 -17.79
C SER A 479 10.92 21.31 -17.02
N LYS A 480 10.91 21.18 -15.68
CA LYS A 480 9.93 21.87 -14.82
C LYS A 480 10.11 23.38 -14.80
N LEU A 481 11.34 23.89 -14.80
CA LEU A 481 11.61 25.32 -14.95
C LEU A 481 11.08 25.86 -16.28
N LYS A 482 11.29 25.14 -17.39
CA LYS A 482 10.72 25.53 -18.70
C LYS A 482 9.20 25.47 -18.72
N GLN A 483 8.60 24.51 -18.01
CA GLN A 483 7.15 24.41 -17.90
C GLN A 483 6.56 25.56 -17.05
N GLU A 484 7.22 25.93 -15.97
CA GLU A 484 6.86 27.06 -15.11
C GLU A 484 7.10 28.41 -15.83
N GLU A 485 8.18 28.54 -16.60
CA GLU A 485 8.47 29.71 -17.45
C GLU A 485 7.39 29.91 -18.52
N ASN A 486 7.00 28.85 -19.23
CA ASN A 486 5.88 28.93 -20.18
C ASN A 486 4.57 29.33 -19.49
N THR A 487 4.31 28.81 -18.29
CA THR A 487 3.10 29.16 -17.53
C THR A 487 3.13 30.62 -17.07
N PHE A 488 4.29 31.14 -16.67
CA PHE A 488 4.48 32.54 -16.29
C PHE A 488 4.35 33.51 -17.48
N ILE A 489 4.85 33.10 -18.65
CA ILE A 489 4.68 33.84 -19.91
C ILE A 489 3.18 33.87 -20.29
N ASP A 490 2.48 32.74 -20.21
CA ASP A 490 1.03 32.68 -20.48
C ASP A 490 0.21 33.55 -19.51
N LEU A 491 0.62 33.62 -18.23
CA LEU A 491 0.00 34.48 -17.21
C LEU A 491 0.27 35.97 -17.47
N SER A 492 1.50 36.34 -17.88
CA SER A 492 1.86 37.71 -18.26
C SER A 492 1.15 38.20 -19.53
N ILE A 493 0.74 37.27 -20.41
CA ILE A 493 -0.02 37.61 -21.62
C ILE A 493 -1.51 37.82 -21.31
N CYS A 494 -2.04 37.22 -20.24
CA CYS A 494 -3.45 37.34 -19.84
C CYS A 494 -3.78 38.58 -18.99
N ASP A 495 -2.80 39.31 -18.46
CA ASP A 495 -3.02 40.50 -17.64
C ASP A 495 -2.37 41.77 -18.26
N PRO A 496 -3.14 42.62 -18.97
CA PRO A 496 -2.64 43.87 -19.52
C PRO A 496 -2.24 44.91 -18.45
N ALA A 497 -2.59 44.70 -17.17
CA ALA A 497 -2.26 45.64 -16.10
C ALA A 497 -0.83 45.45 -15.56
N ALA A 498 -0.25 44.25 -15.65
CA ALA A 498 1.10 43.96 -15.17
C ALA A 498 2.22 44.57 -16.05
N GLN A 499 1.92 44.92 -17.30
CA GLN A 499 2.89 45.54 -18.22
C GLN A 499 3.21 47.01 -17.91
N LYS A 500 2.58 47.63 -16.90
CA LYS A 500 2.80 49.05 -16.57
C LYS A 500 3.73 49.33 -15.38
N GLN A 501 4.33 48.33 -14.75
CA GLN A 501 5.25 48.53 -13.63
C GLN A 501 6.56 47.71 -13.69
N SER A 502 7.02 47.32 -14.88
CA SER A 502 8.38 46.78 -15.06
C SER A 502 9.43 47.89 -15.23
#